data_AF-A0A178VHN8-F1
#
_entry.id   AF-A0A178VHN8-F1
#
_cell.length_a   1.000
_cell.length_b   1.000
_cell.length_c   1.000
_cell.angle_alpha   90.00
_cell.angle_beta   90.00
_cell.angle_gamma   90.00
#
_symmetry.space_group_name_H-M   'P 1'
#
loop_
_entity.id
_entity.type
_entity.pdbx_description
1 polymer ?
#
loop_
_entity_poly.entity_id
_entity_poly.type
_entity_poly.pdbx_seq_one_letter_code
_entity_poly.pdbx_strand_id
1 'polypeptide(L)'
;MRSEHQVLVLGPGAYWRSTYSNAPPPPHRPFSQGISINGMLYYGAAWVDANKCVLVSFDLTFEEFNLIELPVEAGIIWHSYRANLVNYRDKLAIFEYSKLAVDASVDLRVMEDVKKKKKWSKKNFGLAT
;
A
#
# COMPACT_ATOMS: atom_id res chain seq x y z
N MET A 1 -2.02 -23.81 -2.35
CA MET A 1 -3.21 -23.41 -1.57
C MET A 1 -3.83 -22.20 -2.27
N ARG A 2 -5.13 -22.22 -2.60
CA ARG A 2 -5.85 -21.00 -2.98
C ARG A 2 -6.21 -20.26 -1.68
N SER A 3 -5.85 -18.99 -1.59
CA SER A 3 -6.27 -18.14 -0.48
C SER A 3 -7.64 -17.55 -0.83
N GLU A 4 -8.65 -17.82 -0.01
CA GLU A 4 -9.97 -17.20 -0.17
C GLU A 4 -9.93 -15.78 0.42
N HIS A 5 -10.39 -14.80 -0.35
CA HIS A 5 -10.49 -13.41 0.09
C HIS A 5 -11.95 -13.12 0.40
N GLN A 6 -12.24 -12.74 1.64
CA GLN A 6 -13.58 -12.39 2.10
C GLN A 6 -13.59 -10.96 2.65
N VAL A 7 -14.75 -10.32 2.55
CA VAL A 7 -15.02 -9.03 3.17
C VAL A 7 -16.01 -9.22 4.31
N LEU A 8 -15.74 -8.53 5.42
CA LEU A 8 -16.67 -8.43 6.55
C LEU A 8 -17.55 -7.21 6.32
N VAL A 9 -18.86 -7.44 6.13
CA VAL A 9 -19.84 -6.36 6.05
C VAL A 9 -20.26 -5.99 7.47
N LEU A 10 -20.00 -4.74 7.87
CA LEU A 10 -20.31 -4.24 9.21
C LEU A 10 -21.76 -3.75 9.32
N GLY A 11 -22.36 -3.94 10.48
CA GLY A 11 -23.74 -3.56 10.81
C GLY A 11 -24.35 -4.53 11.84
N PRO A 12 -25.58 -4.30 12.31
CA PRO A 12 -26.32 -5.30 13.08
C PRO A 12 -26.41 -6.60 12.28
N GLY A 13 -25.87 -7.71 12.82
CA GLY A 13 -25.81 -8.98 12.08
C GLY A 13 -24.67 -9.07 11.07
N ALA A 14 -23.51 -8.46 11.37
CA ALA A 14 -22.30 -8.53 10.54
C ALA A 14 -22.00 -9.95 10.04
N TYR A 15 -21.60 -10.06 8.77
CA TYR A 15 -21.39 -11.33 8.11
C TYR A 15 -20.20 -11.27 7.14
N TRP A 16 -19.58 -12.43 6.94
CA TRP A 16 -18.54 -12.61 5.94
C TRP A 16 -19.16 -13.00 4.60
N ARG A 17 -18.63 -12.45 3.51
CA ARG A 17 -18.93 -12.91 2.16
C ARG A 17 -17.70 -12.87 1.27
N SER A 18 -17.74 -13.64 0.19
CA SER A 18 -16.74 -13.54 -0.87
C SER A 18 -16.78 -12.16 -1.52
N THR A 19 -15.62 -11.73 -2.04
CA THR A 19 -15.53 -10.54 -2.87
C THR A 19 -16.23 -10.76 -4.21
N TYR A 20 -16.72 -9.68 -4.84
CA TYR A 20 -17.27 -9.75 -6.21
C TYR A 20 -16.22 -10.03 -7.29
N SER A 21 -14.92 -9.87 -6.99
CA SER A 21 -13.85 -10.13 -7.94
C SER A 21 -13.74 -11.61 -8.34
N ASN A 22 -13.67 -11.84 -9.65
CA ASN A 22 -13.36 -13.14 -10.25
C ASN A 22 -11.84 -13.39 -10.40
N ALA A 23 -11.02 -12.39 -10.08
CA ALA A 23 -9.56 -12.43 -10.20
C ALA A 23 -8.93 -12.12 -8.83
N PRO A 24 -8.74 -13.15 -7.98
CA PRO A 24 -8.07 -12.95 -6.70
C PRO A 24 -6.61 -12.54 -6.94
N PRO A 25 -6.02 -11.69 -6.07
CA PRO A 25 -4.62 -11.36 -6.18
C PRO A 25 -3.77 -12.61 -5.90
N PRO A 26 -2.52 -12.65 -6.38
CA PRO A 26 -1.56 -13.66 -5.96
C PRO A 26 -1.47 -13.77 -4.44
N PRO A 27 -1.14 -14.97 -3.90
CA PRO A 27 -0.91 -15.15 -2.47
C PRO A 27 0.09 -14.10 -1.93
N HIS A 28 -0.36 -13.33 -0.95
CA HIS A 28 0.45 -12.27 -0.36
C HIS A 28 0.19 -12.16 1.14
N ARG A 29 1.18 -11.65 1.87
CA ARG A 29 1.08 -11.41 3.31
C ARG A 29 1.16 -9.91 3.60
N PRO A 30 0.11 -9.26 4.12
CA PRO A 30 0.17 -7.84 4.47
C PRO A 30 1.20 -7.62 5.60
N PHE A 31 1.95 -6.52 5.52
CA PHE A 31 2.93 -6.14 6.54
C PHE A 31 2.92 -4.65 6.90
N SER A 32 2.19 -3.81 6.16
CA SER A 32 1.98 -2.40 6.54
C SER A 32 0.59 -2.17 7.11
N GLN A 33 0.43 -1.06 7.83
CA GLN A 33 -0.89 -0.49 8.04
C GLN A 33 -1.50 -0.11 6.68
N GLY A 34 -2.80 -0.38 6.53
CA GLY A 34 -3.55 0.02 5.34
C GLY A 34 -3.99 1.48 5.42
N ILE A 35 -4.22 2.11 4.26
CA ILE A 35 -4.82 3.44 4.16
C ILE A 35 -5.90 3.47 3.09
N SER A 36 -7.01 4.12 3.38
CA SER A 36 -8.10 4.34 2.42
C SER A 36 -8.02 5.75 1.85
N ILE A 37 -8.00 5.87 0.52
CA ILE A 37 -7.96 7.14 -0.21
C ILE A 37 -8.92 7.03 -1.39
N ASN A 38 -9.89 7.93 -1.49
CA ASN A 38 -10.81 8.04 -2.63
C ASN A 38 -11.47 6.70 -3.05
N GLY A 39 -11.97 5.92 -2.09
CA GLY A 39 -12.64 4.64 -2.36
C GLY A 39 -11.69 3.46 -2.66
N MET A 40 -10.38 3.63 -2.48
CA MET A 40 -9.38 2.59 -2.66
C MET A 40 -8.63 2.34 -1.35
N LEU A 41 -8.54 1.08 -0.93
CA LEU A 41 -7.69 0.64 0.18
C LEU A 41 -6.30 0.27 -0.34
N TYR A 42 -5.25 0.78 0.29
CA TYR A 42 -3.86 0.50 -0.05
C TYR A 42 -3.12 -0.12 1.13
N TYR A 43 -2.29 -1.13 0.90
CA TYR A 43 -1.40 -1.70 1.91
C TYR A 43 -0.18 -2.37 1.29
N GLY A 44 0.94 -2.37 2.01
CA GLY A 44 2.15 -3.10 1.65
C GLY A 44 2.01 -4.59 1.99
N ALA A 45 2.43 -5.44 1.05
CA ALA A 45 2.40 -6.88 1.21
C ALA A 45 3.62 -7.57 0.60
N ALA A 46 4.00 -8.70 1.19
CA ALA A 46 4.99 -9.60 0.62
C ALA A 46 4.28 -10.51 -0.37
N TRP A 47 4.64 -10.40 -1.66
CA TRP A 47 4.21 -11.35 -2.68
C TRP A 47 5.08 -12.60 -2.56
N VAL A 48 4.51 -13.64 -1.95
CA VAL A 48 5.24 -14.82 -1.46
C VAL A 48 5.95 -15.54 -2.61
N ASP A 49 5.25 -15.79 -3.71
CA ASP A 49 5.79 -16.57 -4.83
C ASP A 49 6.91 -15.85 -5.59
N ALA A 50 6.91 -14.52 -5.57
CA ALA A 50 7.87 -13.69 -6.28
C ALA A 50 9.01 -13.18 -5.40
N ASN A 51 9.01 -13.52 -4.10
CA ASN A 51 9.97 -13.04 -3.10
C ASN A 51 10.20 -11.51 -3.17
N LYS A 52 9.11 -10.74 -3.34
CA LYS A 52 9.18 -9.28 -3.50
C LYS A 52 8.12 -8.55 -2.68
N CYS A 53 8.44 -7.33 -2.26
CA CYS A 53 7.47 -6.42 -1.65
C CYS A 53 6.67 -5.71 -2.75
N VAL A 54 5.36 -5.63 -2.56
CA VAL A 54 4.44 -4.91 -3.44
C VAL A 54 3.51 -4.04 -2.61
N LEU A 55 2.92 -3.06 -3.27
CA LEU A 55 1.75 -2.39 -2.76
C LEU A 55 0.51 -3.08 -3.36
N VAL A 56 -0.44 -3.43 -2.53
CA VAL A 56 -1.76 -3.92 -2.94
C VAL A 56 -2.74 -2.76 -2.87
N SER A 57 -3.60 -2.67 -3.86
CA SER A 57 -4.77 -1.80 -3.87
C SER A 57 -6.03 -2.64 -4.00
N PHE A 58 -7.07 -2.29 -3.26
CA PHE A 58 -8.37 -2.94 -3.26
C PHE A 58 -9.46 -1.88 -3.46
N ASP A 59 -10.16 -1.99 -4.60
CA ASP A 59 -11.24 -1.07 -4.95
C ASP A 59 -12.46 -1.38 -4.08
N LEU A 60 -12.93 -0.41 -3.29
CA LEU A 60 -14.04 -0.65 -2.36
C LEU A 60 -15.41 -0.71 -3.06
N THR A 61 -15.49 -0.26 -4.32
CA THR A 61 -16.73 -0.28 -5.12
C THR A 61 -16.87 -1.58 -5.87
N PHE A 62 -15.80 -2.00 -6.55
CA PHE A 62 -15.81 -3.19 -7.40
C PHE A 62 -15.22 -4.43 -6.71
N GLU A 63 -14.59 -4.25 -5.54
CA GLU A 63 -13.92 -5.29 -4.77
C GLU A 63 -12.80 -5.99 -5.54
N GLU A 64 -12.09 -5.22 -6.36
CA GLU A 64 -11.02 -5.71 -7.22
C GLU A 64 -9.65 -5.41 -6.63
N PHE A 65 -8.79 -6.43 -6.65
CA PHE A 65 -7.41 -6.31 -6.21
C PHE A 65 -6.48 -5.96 -7.35
N ASN A 66 -5.48 -5.15 -7.04
CA ASN A 66 -4.48 -4.71 -7.98
C ASN A 66 -3.11 -4.68 -7.29
N LEU A 67 -2.12 -5.30 -7.93
CA LEU A 67 -0.72 -5.21 -7.49
C LEU A 67 -0.04 -4.01 -8.15
N ILE A 68 0.72 -3.27 -7.34
CA ILE A 68 1.48 -2.10 -7.73
C ILE A 68 2.93 -2.37 -7.34
N GLU A 69 3.85 -2.27 -8.31
CA GLU A 69 5.27 -2.42 -8.05
C GLU A 69 5.79 -1.20 -7.28
N LEU A 70 6.49 -1.48 -6.18
CA LEU A 70 7.19 -0.45 -5.44
C LEU A 70 8.41 0.02 -6.24
N PRO A 71 8.75 1.33 -6.21
CA PRO A 71 10.02 1.78 -6.77
C PRO A 71 11.17 1.10 -6.03
N VAL A 72 12.27 0.79 -6.72
CA VAL A 72 13.41 0.02 -6.18
C VAL A 72 13.96 0.65 -4.89
N GLU A 73 13.90 1.98 -4.79
CA GLU A 73 14.40 2.72 -3.65
C GLU A 73 13.38 2.86 -2.52
N ALA A 74 12.14 2.37 -2.67
CA ALA A 74 11.09 2.48 -1.65
C ALA A 74 11.49 1.80 -0.33
N GLY A 75 11.49 2.55 0.78
CA GLY A 75 11.72 2.01 2.11
C GLY A 75 10.63 1.07 2.66
N ILE A 76 9.59 0.75 1.87
CA ILE A 76 8.58 -0.26 2.21
C ILE A 76 9.19 -1.64 1.95
N ILE A 77 9.95 -2.10 2.94
CA ILE A 77 10.64 -3.39 2.91
C ILE A 77 10.03 -4.26 4.01
N TRP A 78 9.91 -5.54 3.74
CA TRP A 78 9.50 -6.55 4.73
C TRP A 78 10.32 -6.37 6.02
N HIS A 79 9.65 -6.33 7.17
CA HIS A 79 10.24 -6.10 8.50
C HIS A 79 10.87 -4.72 8.78
N SER A 80 10.81 -3.76 7.85
CA SER A 80 11.25 -2.39 8.09
C SER A 80 10.08 -1.50 8.52
N TYR A 81 10.16 -0.95 9.72
CA TYR A 81 9.20 0.04 10.22
C TYR A 81 9.45 1.44 9.68
N ARG A 82 10.48 1.67 8.86
CA ARG A 82 10.96 3.03 8.50
C ARG A 82 10.19 3.72 7.38
N ALA A 83 9.05 3.18 6.97
CA ALA A 83 8.17 3.80 6.00
C ALA A 83 6.69 3.53 6.31
N ASN A 84 5.82 4.51 6.04
CA ASN A 84 4.37 4.41 6.17
C ASN A 84 3.66 4.88 4.89
N LEU A 85 2.44 4.40 4.68
CA LEU A 85 1.56 4.95 3.65
C LEU A 85 0.83 6.17 4.22
N VAL A 86 0.77 7.26 3.45
CA VAL A 86 0.09 8.50 3.83
C VAL A 86 -0.73 9.05 2.67
N ASN A 87 -1.78 9.79 2.98
CA ASN A 87 -2.49 10.61 2.00
C ASN A 87 -1.77 11.96 1.90
N TYR A 88 -1.19 12.24 0.73
CA TYR A 88 -0.58 13.52 0.42
C TYR A 88 -1.37 14.20 -0.71
N ARG A 89 -2.25 15.14 -0.35
CA ARG A 89 -3.08 15.92 -1.30
C ARG A 89 -3.87 15.01 -2.24
N ASP A 90 -4.63 14.08 -1.65
CA ASP A 90 -5.47 13.09 -2.31
C ASP A 90 -4.70 12.09 -3.20
N LYS A 91 -3.38 12.04 -3.03
CA LYS A 91 -2.51 11.05 -3.66
C LYS A 91 -1.94 10.13 -2.62
N LEU A 92 -1.82 8.86 -2.97
CA LEU A 92 -1.06 7.92 -2.18
C LEU A 92 0.41 8.33 -2.17
N ALA A 93 1.02 8.35 -0.99
CA ALA A 93 2.44 8.55 -0.85
C ALA A 93 3.07 7.58 0.15
N ILE A 94 4.34 7.29 -0.07
CA ILE A 94 5.21 6.55 0.85
C ILE A 94 6.00 7.60 1.63
N PHE A 95 5.79 7.66 2.93
CA PHE A 95 6.53 8.49 3.86
C PHE A 95 7.66 7.66 4.48
N GLU A 96 8.88 7.90 4.04
CA GLU A 96 10.08 7.23 4.52
C GLU A 96 10.85 8.14 5.48
N TYR A 97 11.07 7.67 6.70
CA TYR A 97 11.73 8.42 7.77
C TYR A 97 12.99 7.71 8.27
N SER A 98 13.58 6.87 7.41
CA SER A 98 14.80 6.12 7.70
C SER A 98 16.02 7.00 7.98
N LYS A 99 16.02 8.22 7.45
CA LYS A 99 17.10 9.21 7.55
C LYS A 99 16.91 10.23 8.68
N LEU A 100 15.75 10.22 9.33
CA LEU A 100 15.38 11.20 10.35
C LEU A 100 16.43 11.33 11.46
N ALA A 101 17.00 10.20 11.90
CA ALA A 101 18.02 10.18 12.96
C ALA A 101 19.44 10.58 12.49
N VAL A 102 19.69 10.62 11.19
CA VAL A 102 21.03 10.84 10.60
C VAL A 102 21.18 12.28 10.09
N ASP A 103 20.20 12.76 9.32
CA ASP A 103 20.29 14.05 8.63
C ASP A 103 19.05 14.95 8.87
N ALA A 104 18.23 14.59 9.86
CA ALA A 104 16.97 15.28 10.17
C ALA A 104 16.05 15.43 8.95
N SER A 105 16.13 14.51 7.97
CA SER A 105 15.32 14.55 6.76
C SER A 105 14.38 13.35 6.62
N VAL A 106 13.33 13.56 5.82
CA VAL A 106 12.36 12.55 5.44
C VAL A 106 12.14 12.59 3.92
N ASP A 107 11.98 11.42 3.33
CA ASP A 107 11.72 11.24 1.91
C ASP A 107 10.23 10.90 1.70
N LEU A 108 9.54 11.63 0.85
CA LEU A 108 8.17 11.36 0.44
C LEU A 108 8.15 10.94 -1.03
N ARG A 109 7.61 9.76 -1.32
CA ARG A 109 7.36 9.31 -2.70
C ARG A 109 5.88 9.35 -3.01
N VAL A 110 5.46 10.24 -3.91
CA VAL A 110 4.06 10.46 -4.26
C VAL A 110 3.71 9.70 -5.54
N MET A 111 2.62 8.94 -5.53
CA MET A 111 2.10 8.25 -6.71
C MET A 111 1.39 9.27 -7.61
N GLU A 112 1.97 9.58 -8.77
CA GLU A 112 1.43 10.60 -9.67
C GLU A 112 0.29 10.09 -10.55
N ASP A 113 0.32 8.80 -10.88
CA ASP A 113 -0.67 8.18 -11.75
C ASP A 113 -0.97 6.76 -11.26
N VAL A 114 -2.13 6.64 -10.61
CA VAL A 114 -2.65 5.35 -10.10
C VAL A 114 -2.92 4.38 -11.25
N LYS A 115 -3.34 4.87 -12.43
CA LYS A 115 -3.66 4.02 -13.58
C LYS A 115 -2.40 3.45 -14.23
N LYS A 116 -1.32 4.24 -14.29
CA LYS A 116 -0.03 3.78 -14.84
C LYS A 116 0.82 2.99 -13.83
N LYS A 117 0.44 2.95 -12.55
CA LYS A 117 1.00 2.10 -11.46
C LYS A 117 2.53 2.12 -11.27
N LYS A 118 3.27 2.97 -11.99
CA LYS A 118 4.75 2.98 -12.01
C LYS A 118 5.35 4.38 -11.90
N LYS A 119 4.53 5.43 -11.85
CA LYS A 119 5.02 6.82 -11.84
C LYS A 119 5.00 7.39 -10.42
N TRP A 120 6.19 7.51 -9.84
CA TRP A 120 6.43 8.08 -8.52
C TRP A 120 7.26 9.35 -8.65
N SER A 121 6.92 10.40 -7.89
CA SER A 121 7.79 11.56 -7.70
C SER A 121 8.42 11.51 -6.31
N LYS A 122 9.66 11.97 -6.17
CA LYS A 122 10.36 12.05 -4.88
C LYS A 122 10.42 13.50 -4.41
N LYS A 123 10.12 13.71 -3.13
CA LYS A 123 10.32 14.96 -2.41
C LYS A 123 11.15 14.67 -1.17
N ASN A 124 12.13 15.52 -0.87
CA ASN A 124 12.90 15.46 0.37
C ASN A 124 12.53 16.67 1.22
N PHE A 125 12.36 16.46 2.51
CA PHE A 125 12.08 17.52 3.48
C PHE A 125 13.10 17.44 4.60
N GLY A 126 13.85 18.52 4.81
CA GLY A 126 14.65 18.70 6.02
C GLY A 126 13.79 19.29 7.14
N LEU A 127 13.99 18.83 8.36
CA LEU A 127 13.45 19.50 9.54
C LEU A 127 14.33 20.71 9.86
N ALA A 128 13.71 21.87 10.03
CA ALA A 128 14.42 23.05 10.53
C ALA A 128 14.86 22.78 11.97
N THR A 129 16.17 22.82 12.21
CA THR A 129 16.81 22.74 13.53
C THR A 129 17.00 24.11 14.12
#